data_AF-A0A523VVI9-F1
#
_entry.id   AF-A0A523VVI9-F1
#
_cell.length_a   1.000
_cell.length_b   1.000
_cell.length_c   1.000
_cell.angle_alpha   90.00
_cell.angle_beta   90.00
_cell.angle_gamma   90.00
#
_symmetry.space_group_name_H-M   'P 1'
#
loop_
_entity.id
_entity.type
_entity.pdbx_description
1 polymer ?
#
loop_
_entity_poly.entity_id
_entity_poly.type
_entity_poly.pdbx_seq_one_letter_code
_entity_poly.pdbx_strand_id
1 'polypeptide(L)' 'MSGIEGESVGFVIAEKFFALLIILIGAIIIHSTLTSPDLVFPLFFSVSGLALVLLGIFMILAKTS' A
#
# COMPACT_ATOMS: atom_id res chain seq x y z
N MET A 1 -36.90 -11.24 -2.98
CA MET A 1 -35.82 -10.26 -2.75
C MET A 1 -34.93 -10.87 -1.67
N SER A 2 -33.98 -11.73 -2.05
CA SER A 2 -33.16 -12.56 -1.15
C SER A 2 -31.71 -12.08 -1.21
N GLY A 3 -31.04 -12.10 -0.06
CA GLY A 3 -29.83 -11.35 0.26
C GLY A 3 -28.67 -11.47 -0.72
N ILE A 4 -27.98 -10.34 -0.90
CA ILE A 4 -26.57 -10.33 -1.32
C ILE A 4 -25.75 -10.76 -0.09
N GLU A 5 -25.83 -12.06 0.23
CA GLU A 5 -24.91 -12.73 1.14
C GLU A 5 -23.71 -13.17 0.32
N GLY A 6 -22.85 -12.21 0.04
CA GLY A 6 -21.59 -12.46 -0.63
C GLY A 6 -20.82 -11.17 -0.53
N GLU A 7 -19.87 -11.12 0.39
CA GLU A 7 -18.81 -10.14 0.34
C GLU A 7 -18.37 -10.05 -1.11
N SER A 8 -18.73 -8.93 -1.76
CA SER A 8 -18.76 -8.92 -3.21
C SER A 8 -17.34 -9.18 -3.69
N VAL A 9 -17.15 -10.22 -4.49
CA VAL A 9 -15.82 -10.61 -4.98
C VAL A 9 -15.06 -9.41 -5.58
N GLY A 10 -15.80 -8.45 -6.15
CA GLY A 10 -15.26 -7.17 -6.63
C GLY A 10 -14.64 -6.29 -5.53
N PHE A 11 -15.19 -6.25 -4.32
CA PHE A 11 -14.63 -5.52 -3.18
C PHE A 11 -13.28 -6.12 -2.74
N VAL A 12 -13.19 -7.45 -2.63
CA VAL A 12 -11.93 -8.14 -2.27
C VAL A 12 -10.83 -7.90 -3.32
N ILE A 13 -11.21 -7.89 -4.60
CA ILE A 13 -10.27 -7.58 -5.69
C ILE A 13 -9.81 -6.12 -5.61
N ALA A 14 -10.73 -5.18 -5.39
CA ALA A 14 -10.41 -3.76 -5.26
C ALA A 14 -9.48 -3.49 -4.07
N GLU A 15 -9.69 -4.16 -2.94
CA GLU A 15 -8.85 -4.06 -1.76
C GLU A 15 -7.41 -4.51 -2.05
N LYS A 16 -7.24 -5.68 -2.68
CA LYS A 16 -5.92 -6.18 -3.07
C LYS A 16 -5.23 -5.27 -4.08
N PHE A 17 -5.98 -4.69 -5.02
CA PHE A 17 -5.43 -3.72 -5.97
C PHE A 17 -4.97 -2.43 -5.27
N PHE A 18 -5.75 -1.93 -4.32
CA PHE A 18 -5.40 -0.74 -3.55
C PHE A 18 -4.16 -0.98 -2.68
N ALA A 19 -4.03 -2.18 -2.10
CA ALA A 19 -2.84 -2.58 -1.36
C ALA A 19 -1.58 -2.57 -2.25
N LEU A 20 -1.68 -3.06 -3.49
CA LEU A 20 -0.58 -2.98 -4.46
C LEU A 20 -0.23 -1.53 -4.83
N LEU A 21 -1.21 -0.64 -4.98
CA LEU A 21 -0.95 0.78 -5.22
C LEU A 21 -0.22 1.44 -4.06
N ILE A 22 -0.58 1.11 -2.82
CA ILE A 22 0.09 1.61 -1.61
C ILE A 22 1.56 1.17 -1.60
N ILE A 23 1.83 -0.11 -1.91
CA ILE A 23 3.22 -0.62 -2.02
C ILE A 23 3.98 0.14 -3.11
N LEU A 24 3.36 0.32 -4.28
CA LEU A 24 3.98 1.02 -5.40
C LEU A 24 4.36 2.46 -5.03
N ILE A 25 3.46 3.19 -4.36
CA ILE A 25 3.72 4.55 -3.91
C ILE A 25 4.86 4.58 -2.89
N GLY A 26 4.86 3.67 -1.90
CA GLY A 26 5.94 3.56 -0.92
C GLY A 26 7.30 3.27 -1.57
N ALA A 27 7.33 2.38 -2.57
CA ALA A 27 8.53 2.07 -3.34
C ALA A 27 9.04 3.27 -4.16
N ILE A 28 8.14 4.03 -4.79
CA ILE A 28 8.49 5.26 -5.52
C ILE A 28 9.09 6.28 -4.55
N ILE A 29 8.49 6.48 -3.38
CA ILE A 29 9.00 7.41 -2.37
C ILE A 29 10.42 7.02 -1.95
N ILE A 30 10.67 5.75 -1.64
CA ILE A 30 12.01 5.26 -1.28
C ILE A 30 12.99 5.49 -2.45
N HIS A 31 12.60 5.14 -3.67
CA HIS A 31 13.44 5.31 -4.85
C HIS A 31 13.81 6.78 -5.10
N SER A 32 12.82 7.68 -5.06
CA SER A 32 13.04 9.12 -5.17
C SER A 32 13.92 9.64 -4.04
N THR A 33 13.79 9.09 -2.83
CA THR A 33 14.60 9.47 -1.68
C THR A 33 16.07 9.10 -1.84
N LEU A 34 16.34 7.92 -2.37
CA LEU A 34 17.70 7.44 -2.63
C LEU A 34 18.36 8.15 -3.82
N THR A 35 17.56 8.58 -4.80
CA THR A 35 18.05 9.21 -6.04
C THR A 35 18.18 10.73 -5.91
N SER A 36 17.65 11.33 -4.85
CA SER A 36 17.66 12.78 -4.63
C SER A 36 18.59 13.16 -3.47
N PRO A 37 19.81 13.66 -3.74
CA PRO A 37 20.78 14.00 -2.69
C PRO A 37 20.41 15.26 -1.88
N ASP A 38 19.54 16.13 -2.39
CA ASP A 38 19.17 17.43 -1.77
C ASP A 38 17.90 17.39 -0.90
N LEU A 39 17.48 16.22 -0.44
CA LEU A 39 16.30 16.14 0.42
C LEU A 39 16.59 16.71 1.81
N VAL A 40 15.69 17.58 2.28
CA VAL A 40 15.78 18.20 3.61
C VAL A 40 15.64 17.16 4.72
N PHE A 41 14.85 16.10 4.50
CA PHE A 41 14.61 15.02 5.47
C PHE A 41 14.61 13.62 4.83
N PRO A 42 15.77 13.11 4.37
CA PRO A 42 15.85 11.84 3.64
C PRO A 42 15.45 10.64 4.51
N LEU A 43 15.73 10.70 5.82
CA LEU A 43 15.28 9.68 6.77
C LEU A 43 13.76 9.61 6.89
N PHE A 44 13.07 10.75 6.94
CA PHE A 44 11.62 10.79 7.11
C PHE A 44 10.90 10.22 5.89
N PHE A 45 11.35 10.56 4.68
CA PHE A 45 10.80 9.99 3.44
C PHE A 45 11.10 8.49 3.31
N SER A 46 12.30 8.04 3.71
CA SER A 46 12.63 6.61 3.71
C SER A 46 11.76 5.82 4.69
N VAL A 47 11.60 6.31 5.92
CA VAL A 47 10.78 5.64 6.95
C VAL A 47 9.30 5.63 6.57
N SER A 48 8.78 6.74 6.06
CA SER A 48 7.38 6.80 5.61
C SER A 48 7.11 5.92 4.38
N GLY A 49 8.01 5.91 3.40
CA GLY A 49 7.92 5.01 2.25
C GLY A 49 7.98 3.53 2.66
N LEU A 50 8.86 3.20 3.62
CA LEU A 50 8.94 1.83 4.16
C LEU A 50 7.68 1.45 4.95
N ALA A 51 7.13 2.38 5.73
CA ALA A 51 5.86 2.18 6.42
C ALA A 51 4.69 1.94 5.44
N LEU A 52 4.65 2.67 4.32
CA LEU A 52 3.68 2.44 3.24
C LEU A 52 3.84 1.06 2.60
N VAL A 53 5.06 0.63 2.30
CA VAL A 53 5.31 -0.72 1.76
C VAL A 53 4.85 -1.79 2.75
N LEU A 54 5.20 -1.66 4.03
CA LEU A 54 4.78 -2.60 5.07
C LEU A 54 3.25 -2.61 5.25
N LEU A 55 2.61 -1.45 5.20
CA LEU A 55 1.16 -1.32 5.28
C LEU A 55 0.48 -2.00 4.10
N GLY A 56 0.97 -1.79 2.88
CA GLY A 56 0.42 -2.43 1.69
C GLY A 56 0.61 -3.94 1.72
N ILE A 57 1.77 -4.45 2.19
CA ILE A 57 1.98 -5.89 2.40
C ILE A 57 1.00 -6.41 3.47
N PHE A 58 0.85 -5.69 4.57
CA PHE A 58 -0.10 -6.04 5.63
C PHE A 58 -1.52 -6.11 5.09
N MET A 59 -1.96 -5.19 4.24
CA MET A 59 -3.29 -5.24 3.60
C MET A 59 -3.45 -6.44 2.65
N ILE A 60 -2.40 -6.87 1.94
CA ILE A 60 -2.48 -8.06 1.08
C ILE A 60 -2.63 -9.34 1.92
N LEU A 61 -1.89 -9.41 3.03
CA LEU A 61 -1.83 -10.55 3.94
C LEU A 61 -3.00 -10.58 4.92
N ALA A 62 -3.57 -9.43 5.25
CA ALA A 62 -4.78 -9.32 6.01
C ALA A 62 -5.86 -10.08 5.24
N LYS A 63 -6.25 -11.21 5.80
CA LYS A 63 -7.41 -11.95 5.31
C LYS A 63 -8.60 -11.03 5.59
N THR A 64 -9.22 -10.51 4.53
CA THR A 64 -10.58 -9.98 4.65
C THR A 64 -11.42 -11.14 5.21
N SER A 65 -11.91 -10.91 6.42
CA SER A 65 -12.33 -11.94 7.34
C SER A 65 -13.79 -11.77 7.70
#